data_AF-A0A954EIJ2-F1
#
_entry.id   AF-A0A954EIJ2-F1
#
_cell.length_a   1.000
_cell.length_b   1.000
_cell.length_c   1.000
_cell.angle_alpha   90.00
_cell.angle_beta   90.00
_cell.angle_gamma   90.00
#
_symmetry.space_group_name_H-M   'P 1'
#
loop_
_entity.id
_entity.type
_entity.pdbx_description
1 polymer ?
#
loop_
_entity_poly.entity_id
_entity_poly.type
_entity_poly.pdbx_seq_one_letter_code
_entity_poly.pdbx_strand_id
1 'polypeptide(L)'
;VNPDEFYVFKTTLKENPKFRPIIQRRLGNKEFKLVYDTGGTRMTKNVPVPPEERERFCISDEDLLTLSRWACRIEEHYSQKRGSFCPMDMEWAKDGITGQLYIVQARPETVQSQKAVDSLETYQLKEKSRVLVQGRAVGERIASGVVRMIKSPAGLKEFQEGEILVTDKTDPDWEPTMKKAAAIVTNRGGRTCHAAIVSRELGVPAIVGTETATDSLKNGQLVTVSCAEGDTGFVYEGQLDFVHESVPLKDMARPRTKIMMNLANPDEAFRLSLIPNDGVGLAREEFIVTHFIKVHPLALLEYEKLDESLRAEIDAITIGYEDKVEFFVERLAEGVAMIAAAFYPRDVILRLSDFKTNEYANLVGGEKYEPREENPMIGFRGASRYYDDRYRDGFALECRAIQRVRETMGLRNLKVMIPFCRTVEEGRKVIQEMEKHNLKQGDNGLEIYVMCEIPSNVILAEEFAQV
;
A
#
# COMPACT_ATOMS: atom_id res chain seq x y z
N VAL A 1 18.39 7.91 -6.49
CA VAL A 1 18.22 6.74 -5.62
C VAL A 1 16.73 6.54 -5.43
N ASN A 2 16.24 5.32 -5.60
CA ASN A 2 14.87 4.95 -5.22
C ASN A 2 14.97 4.38 -3.79
N PRO A 3 14.54 5.13 -2.75
CA PRO A 3 14.73 4.74 -1.36
C PRO A 3 13.67 3.73 -0.92
N ASP A 4 13.93 3.11 0.22
CA ASP A 4 12.90 2.41 0.99
C ASP A 4 11.82 3.42 1.41
N GLU A 5 10.57 2.97 1.42
CA GLU A 5 9.42 3.76 1.85
C GLU A 5 8.68 3.04 2.98
N PHE A 6 8.24 3.83 3.96
CA PHE A 6 7.58 3.35 5.17
C PHE A 6 6.39 4.23 5.51
N TYR A 7 5.29 3.61 5.94
CA TYR A 7 4.13 4.30 6.48
C TYR A 7 3.93 3.91 7.93
N VAL A 8 3.74 4.92 8.80
CA VAL A 8 3.49 4.72 10.23
C VAL A 8 2.24 5.49 10.64
N PHE A 9 1.28 4.81 11.26
CA PHE A 9 0.02 5.42 11.65
C PHE A 9 0.18 6.25 12.93
N LYS A 10 -0.02 7.56 12.82
CA LYS A 10 0.25 8.53 13.89
C LYS A 10 -0.63 8.32 15.14
N THR A 11 -1.90 7.97 14.96
CA THR A 11 -2.87 7.99 16.05
C THR A 11 -2.52 6.96 17.13
N THR A 12 -2.38 5.68 16.76
CA THR A 12 -2.02 4.63 17.72
C THR A 12 -0.58 4.76 18.20
N LEU A 13 0.33 5.30 17.36
CA LEU A 13 1.72 5.59 17.77
C LEU A 13 1.77 6.59 18.94
N LYS A 14 0.89 7.59 18.94
CA LYS A 14 0.77 8.59 20.01
C LYS A 14 -0.01 8.07 21.21
N GLU A 15 -0.99 7.20 20.99
CA GLU A 15 -1.87 6.67 22.04
C GLU A 15 -1.12 5.79 23.05
N ASN A 16 -0.28 4.88 22.56
CA ASN A 16 0.46 3.96 23.44
C ASN A 16 1.87 3.69 22.89
N PRO A 17 2.94 3.95 23.67
CA PRO A 17 4.31 3.74 23.21
C PRO A 17 4.66 2.28 22.90
N LYS A 18 3.88 1.32 23.39
CA LYS A 18 4.03 -0.11 23.07
C LYS A 18 3.52 -0.47 21.69
N PHE A 19 2.60 0.31 21.11
CA PHE A 19 2.13 0.04 19.76
C PHE A 19 3.24 0.30 18.74
N ARG A 20 3.24 -0.53 17.70
CA ARG A 20 4.21 -0.51 16.59
C ARG A 20 3.46 -0.40 15.26
N PRO A 21 2.79 0.73 14.97
CA PRO A 21 1.85 0.81 13.86
C PRO A 21 2.55 1.13 12.53
N ILE A 22 3.50 0.29 12.14
CA ILE A 22 4.11 0.31 10.81
C ILE A 22 3.13 -0.41 9.89
N ILE A 23 2.48 0.35 9.02
CA ILE A 23 1.36 -0.14 8.21
C ILE A 23 1.76 -0.46 6.76
N GLN A 24 2.95 -0.04 6.34
CA GLN A 24 3.51 -0.40 5.04
C GLN A 24 5.03 -0.31 5.08
N ARG A 25 5.69 -1.29 4.47
CA ARG A 25 7.11 -1.21 4.10
C ARG A 25 7.26 -1.55 2.63
N ARG A 26 8.08 -0.76 1.92
CA ARG A 26 8.41 -0.98 0.52
C ARG A 26 9.91 -0.85 0.33
N LEU A 27 10.53 -1.93 -0.12
CA LEU A 27 11.95 -1.94 -0.43
C LEU A 27 12.24 -1.07 -1.67
N GLY A 28 13.22 -0.20 -1.55
CA GLY A 28 13.76 0.58 -2.66
C GLY A 28 14.95 -0.13 -3.30
N ASN A 29 15.14 0.10 -4.60
CA ASN A 29 16.24 -0.51 -5.35
C ASN A 29 17.62 -0.02 -4.91
N LYS A 30 17.71 1.15 -4.24
CA LYS A 30 18.91 1.67 -3.57
C LYS A 30 20.20 1.55 -4.41
N GLU A 31 20.15 1.77 -5.73
CA GLU A 31 21.28 1.45 -6.63
C GLU A 31 22.61 2.16 -6.32
N PHE A 32 22.54 3.37 -5.76
CA PHE A 32 23.71 4.21 -5.49
C PHE A 32 23.63 4.80 -4.09
N LYS A 33 24.78 4.95 -3.44
CA LYS A 33 24.95 5.72 -2.20
C LYS A 33 26.04 6.78 -2.36
N LEU A 34 25.90 7.87 -1.61
CA LEU A 34 26.91 8.92 -1.56
C LEU A 34 27.88 8.64 -0.40
N VAL A 35 29.18 8.66 -0.67
CA VAL A 35 30.24 8.44 0.32
C VAL A 35 31.26 9.57 0.29
N TYR A 36 32.03 9.74 1.36
CA TYR A 36 33.17 10.65 1.36
C TYR A 36 34.21 10.23 0.32
N ASP A 37 34.75 11.20 -0.41
CA ASP A 37 35.79 10.94 -1.41
C ASP A 37 37.19 11.04 -0.78
N THR A 38 37.46 10.13 0.15
CA THR A 38 38.75 10.06 0.85
C THR A 38 39.89 9.82 -0.15
N GLY A 39 40.76 10.81 -0.30
CA GLY A 39 41.89 10.78 -1.24
C GLY A 39 41.56 11.23 -2.67
N GLY A 40 40.35 11.72 -2.94
CA GLY A 40 39.96 12.29 -4.23
C GLY A 40 39.97 13.81 -4.25
N THR A 41 39.43 14.40 -5.32
CA THR A 41 39.38 15.86 -5.54
C THR A 41 38.06 16.49 -5.11
N ARG A 42 37.04 15.69 -4.78
CA ARG A 42 35.72 16.15 -4.35
C ARG A 42 35.52 15.88 -2.85
N MET A 43 34.47 16.45 -2.26
CA MET A 43 34.09 16.12 -0.87
C MET A 43 33.37 14.77 -0.79
N THR A 44 32.57 14.44 -1.80
CA THR A 44 31.77 13.22 -1.87
C THR A 44 31.74 12.63 -3.29
N LYS A 45 31.46 11.33 -3.38
CA LYS A 45 31.25 10.59 -4.63
C LYS A 45 30.10 9.61 -4.52
N ASN A 46 29.42 9.37 -5.65
CA ASN A 46 28.43 8.29 -5.74
C ASN A 46 29.14 6.97 -6.02
N VAL A 47 28.75 5.94 -5.29
CA VAL A 47 29.22 4.56 -5.49
C VAL A 47 28.01 3.63 -5.60
N PRO A 48 28.09 2.55 -6.39
CA PRO A 48 27.04 1.55 -6.43
C PRO A 48 26.89 0.87 -5.05
N VAL A 49 25.65 0.54 -4.68
CA VAL A 49 25.37 -0.23 -3.46
C VAL A 49 25.48 -1.72 -3.79
N PRO A 50 26.18 -2.52 -2.96
CA PRO A 50 26.24 -3.97 -3.14
C PRO A 50 24.85 -4.62 -3.20
N PRO A 51 24.63 -5.67 -4.01
CA PRO A 51 23.33 -6.36 -4.11
C PRO A 51 22.76 -6.76 -2.76
N GLU A 52 23.58 -7.31 -1.85
CA GLU A 52 23.14 -7.74 -0.52
C GLU A 52 22.61 -6.60 0.37
N GLU A 53 23.10 -5.37 0.18
CA GLU A 53 22.59 -4.18 0.89
C GLU A 53 21.31 -3.64 0.24
N ARG A 54 21.13 -3.85 -1.07
CA ARG A 54 19.93 -3.41 -1.82
C ARG A 54 18.70 -4.23 -1.43
N GLU A 55 18.90 -5.50 -1.12
CA GLU A 55 17.86 -6.48 -0.76
C GLU A 55 17.38 -6.36 0.70
N ARG A 56 17.88 -5.37 1.45
CA ARG A 56 17.52 -5.14 2.86
C ARG A 56 17.02 -3.72 3.09
N PHE A 57 16.16 -3.54 4.08
CA PHE A 57 15.75 -2.21 4.52
C PHE A 57 16.93 -1.46 5.14
N CYS A 58 17.06 -0.16 4.84
CA CYS A 58 18.18 0.68 5.25
C CYS A 58 18.17 1.06 6.73
N ILE A 59 17.03 0.85 7.42
CA ILE A 59 16.85 1.13 8.85
C ILE A 59 16.01 0.04 9.50
N SER A 60 16.17 -0.12 10.81
CA SER A 60 15.37 -1.07 11.60
C SER A 60 14.00 -0.48 11.96
N ASP A 61 13.08 -1.34 12.39
CA ASP A 61 11.79 -0.91 12.92
C ASP A 61 11.91 0.02 14.14
N GLU A 62 12.91 -0.18 15.00
CA GLU A 62 13.16 0.71 16.15
C GLU A 62 13.60 2.10 15.71
N ASP A 63 14.46 2.17 14.69
CA ASP A 63 14.86 3.44 14.09
C ASP A 63 13.63 4.15 13.49
N LEU A 64 12.83 3.42 12.71
CA LEU A 64 11.63 3.93 12.06
C LEU A 64 10.61 4.47 13.07
N LEU A 65 10.32 3.72 14.15
CA LEU A 65 9.40 4.15 15.19
C LEU A 65 9.96 5.35 15.98
N THR A 66 11.26 5.39 16.21
CA THR A 66 11.92 6.54 16.85
C THR A 66 11.80 7.80 16.00
N LEU A 67 12.14 7.72 14.72
CA LEU A 67 11.97 8.81 13.75
C LEU A 67 10.50 9.26 13.66
N SER A 68 9.56 8.32 13.64
CA SER A 68 8.12 8.62 13.58
C SER A 68 7.62 9.35 14.82
N ARG A 69 8.12 8.98 16.02
CA ARG A 69 7.82 9.69 17.27
C ARG A 69 8.43 11.08 17.28
N TRP A 70 9.65 11.25 16.79
CA TRP A 70 10.27 12.57 16.65
C TRP A 70 9.50 13.44 15.66
N ALA A 71 9.08 12.88 14.52
CA ALA A 71 8.28 13.59 13.53
C ALA A 71 6.94 14.08 14.14
N CYS A 72 6.26 13.23 14.90
CA CYS A 72 5.04 13.61 15.62
C CYS A 72 5.27 14.78 16.59
N ARG A 73 6.39 14.77 17.34
CA ARG A 73 6.74 15.85 18.29
C ARG A 73 7.09 17.15 17.59
N ILE A 74 7.83 17.07 16.48
CA ILE A 74 8.20 18.25 15.68
C ILE A 74 6.96 18.90 15.07
N GLU A 75 6.10 18.10 14.44
CA GLU A 75 4.80 18.56 13.89
C GLU A 75 3.95 19.24 14.97
N GLU A 76 3.83 18.63 16.15
CA GLU A 76 3.07 19.19 17.26
C GLU A 76 3.65 20.53 17.73
N HIS A 77 4.97 20.62 17.92
CA HIS A 77 5.65 21.84 18.33
C HIS A 77 5.42 23.00 17.35
N TYR A 78 5.56 22.76 16.04
CA TYR A 78 5.32 23.79 15.03
C TYR A 78 3.84 24.13 14.86
N SER A 79 2.94 23.16 15.02
CA SER A 79 1.50 23.39 15.02
C SER A 79 1.07 24.30 16.18
N GLN A 80 1.60 24.04 17.38
CA GLN A 80 1.36 24.87 18.57
C GLN A 80 1.90 26.29 18.36
N LYS A 81 3.12 26.44 17.84
CA LYS A 81 3.70 27.77 17.55
C LYS A 81 2.91 28.56 16.51
N ARG A 82 2.34 27.89 15.50
CA ARG A 82 1.56 28.52 14.43
C ARG A 82 0.11 28.81 14.84
N GLY A 83 -0.39 28.15 15.90
CA GLY A 83 -1.79 28.21 16.30
C GLY A 83 -2.74 27.46 15.35
N SER A 84 -2.20 26.69 14.40
CA SER A 84 -2.95 25.89 13.42
C SER A 84 -2.15 24.64 13.08
N PHE A 85 -2.82 23.60 12.59
CA PHE A 85 -2.14 22.39 12.11
C PHE A 85 -1.04 22.74 11.09
N CYS A 86 0.18 22.28 11.34
CA CYS A 86 1.36 22.58 10.55
C CYS A 86 2.09 21.27 10.21
N PRO A 87 1.80 20.64 9.06
CA PRO A 87 2.57 19.50 8.60
C PRO A 87 4.02 19.90 8.35
N MET A 88 4.95 18.96 8.48
CA MET A 88 6.38 19.21 8.47
C MET A 88 7.11 18.23 7.54
N ASP A 89 7.99 18.76 6.71
CA ASP A 89 9.01 18.05 5.95
C ASP A 89 10.31 18.01 6.78
N MET A 90 10.95 16.84 6.87
CA MET A 90 12.07 16.60 7.77
C MET A 90 13.16 15.78 7.09
N GLU A 91 14.40 16.17 7.34
CA GLU A 91 15.57 15.38 6.97
C GLU A 91 16.21 14.81 8.23
N TRP A 92 16.73 13.60 8.12
CA TRP A 92 17.37 12.89 9.22
C TRP A 92 18.59 12.12 8.74
N ALA A 93 19.47 11.77 9.68
CA ALA A 93 20.66 10.96 9.42
C ALA A 93 20.85 9.94 10.54
N LYS A 94 21.39 8.76 10.18
CA LYS A 94 21.92 7.78 11.13
C LYS A 94 23.43 7.77 11.00
N ASP A 95 24.13 8.06 12.09
CA ASP A 95 25.59 8.01 12.11
C ASP A 95 26.07 6.55 12.04
N GLY A 96 26.90 6.23 11.05
CA GLY A 96 27.44 4.89 10.84
C GLY A 96 28.50 4.47 11.88
N ILE A 97 29.05 5.40 12.65
CA ILE A 97 30.04 5.10 13.71
C ILE A 97 29.32 4.86 15.04
N THR A 98 28.46 5.79 15.45
CA THR A 98 27.78 5.72 16.76
C THR A 98 26.46 4.98 16.73
N GLY A 99 25.86 4.80 15.55
CA GLY A 99 24.51 4.25 15.39
C GLY A 99 23.39 5.21 15.78
N GLN A 100 23.70 6.44 16.20
CA GLN A 100 22.71 7.42 16.67
C GLN A 100 21.94 8.08 15.52
N LEU A 101 20.67 8.39 15.78
CA LEU A 101 19.80 9.11 14.85
C LEU A 101 19.82 10.62 15.17
N TYR A 102 19.76 11.43 14.12
CA TYR A 102 19.72 12.90 14.20
C TYR A 102 18.69 13.46 13.24
N ILE A 103 18.00 14.53 13.64
CA ILE A 103 17.23 15.39 12.73
C ILE A 103 18.15 16.50 12.25
N VAL A 104 18.34 16.61 10.94
CA VAL A 104 19.28 17.58 10.32
C VAL A 104 18.55 18.80 9.78
N GLN A 105 17.28 18.65 9.37
CA GLN A 105 16.44 19.75 8.92
C GLN A 105 14.97 19.48 9.26
N ALA A 106 14.21 20.54 9.55
CA ALA A 106 12.75 20.50 9.63
C ALA A 106 12.16 21.80 9.12
N ARG A 107 11.20 21.72 8.19
CA ARG A 107 10.52 22.88 7.60
C ARG A 107 9.02 22.59 7.39
N PRO A 108 8.13 23.59 7.44
CA PRO A 108 6.73 23.37 7.12
C PRO A 108 6.54 22.75 5.74
N GLU A 109 5.61 21.80 5.64
CA GLU A 109 5.15 21.26 4.37
C GLU A 109 4.15 22.23 3.72
N THR A 110 4.30 22.48 2.42
CA THR A 110 3.63 23.57 1.71
C THR A 110 2.39 23.15 0.92
N VAL A 111 2.09 21.86 0.79
CA VAL A 111 1.19 21.33 -0.24
C VAL A 111 -0.20 20.95 0.29
N GLN A 112 -0.29 20.36 1.48
CA GLN A 112 -1.56 19.84 2.01
C GLN A 112 -2.36 20.86 2.83
N SER A 113 -1.78 22.02 3.15
CA SER A 113 -2.38 23.01 4.05
C SER A 113 -3.54 23.84 3.46
N GLN A 114 -3.97 23.58 2.22
CA GLN A 114 -4.95 24.44 1.51
C GLN A 114 -6.16 23.74 0.87
N LYS A 115 -6.28 22.41 0.88
CA LYS A 115 -7.43 21.75 0.27
C LYS A 115 -8.57 21.53 1.26
N ALA A 116 -9.52 22.47 1.28
CA ALA A 116 -10.90 22.09 1.54
C ALA A 116 -11.32 21.16 0.39
N VAL A 117 -11.66 19.91 0.69
CA VAL A 117 -12.19 18.96 -0.31
C VAL A 117 -13.65 19.34 -0.57
N ASP A 118 -13.87 20.46 -1.25
CA ASP A 118 -15.21 20.95 -1.62
C ASP A 118 -15.84 20.08 -2.72
N SER A 119 -15.01 19.37 -3.48
CA SER A 119 -15.39 18.45 -4.56
C SER A 119 -14.52 17.19 -4.57
N LEU A 120 -15.15 16.08 -4.92
CA LEU A 120 -14.51 14.81 -5.26
C LEU A 120 -14.24 14.81 -6.76
N GLU A 121 -12.96 14.84 -7.13
CA GLU A 121 -12.52 14.72 -8.52
C GLU A 121 -12.14 13.26 -8.79
N THR A 122 -12.82 12.61 -9.73
CA THR A 122 -12.53 11.22 -10.13
C THR A 122 -12.08 11.19 -11.58
N TYR A 123 -10.95 10.53 -11.83
CA TYR A 123 -10.44 10.27 -13.17
C TYR A 123 -10.53 8.78 -13.43
N GLN A 124 -11.08 8.38 -14.57
CA GLN A 124 -11.18 6.97 -14.95
C GLN A 124 -10.86 6.78 -16.43
N LEU A 125 -9.87 5.95 -16.73
CA LEU A 125 -9.60 5.49 -18.09
C LEU A 125 -10.78 4.66 -18.61
N LYS A 126 -11.27 4.97 -19.81
CA LYS A 126 -12.30 4.17 -20.49
C LYS A 126 -11.73 2.96 -21.20
N GLU A 127 -10.44 3.03 -21.52
CA GLU A 127 -9.72 2.04 -22.29
C GLU A 127 -8.31 1.88 -21.74
N LYS A 128 -7.70 0.71 -21.98
CA LYS A 128 -6.30 0.46 -21.66
C LYS A 128 -5.57 0.08 -22.94
N SER A 129 -4.36 0.59 -23.11
CA SER A 129 -3.45 0.19 -24.16
C SER A 129 -2.20 -0.47 -23.58
N ARG A 130 -1.18 -0.68 -24.41
CA ARG A 130 0.09 -1.22 -23.96
C ARG A 130 0.74 -0.28 -22.93
N VAL A 131 1.09 -0.83 -21.78
CA VAL A 131 1.93 -0.13 -20.79
C VAL A 131 3.34 -0.01 -21.34
N LEU A 132 3.82 1.22 -21.50
CA LEU A 132 5.17 1.53 -21.93
C LEU A 132 6.13 1.54 -20.73
N VAL A 133 5.68 2.16 -19.64
CA VAL A 133 6.47 2.36 -18.42
C VAL A 133 5.52 2.41 -17.22
N GLN A 134 5.99 1.97 -16.06
CA GLN A 134 5.29 2.12 -14.80
C GLN A 134 6.23 2.67 -13.71
N GLY A 135 5.66 3.29 -12.69
CA GLY A 135 6.41 3.82 -11.55
C GLY A 135 5.49 4.17 -10.39
N ARG A 136 5.94 5.02 -9.46
CA ARG A 136 5.14 5.47 -8.32
C ARG A 136 4.24 6.62 -8.74
N ALA A 137 2.93 6.47 -8.54
CA ALA A 137 1.96 7.53 -8.82
C ALA A 137 2.07 8.67 -7.80
N VAL A 138 1.94 9.90 -8.30
CA VAL A 138 1.87 11.14 -7.55
C VAL A 138 0.65 11.92 -8.02
N GLY A 139 -0.34 12.03 -7.14
CA GLY A 139 -1.66 12.56 -7.49
C GLY A 139 -2.56 11.48 -8.07
N GLU A 140 -3.71 11.90 -8.61
CA GLU A 140 -4.80 10.99 -9.05
C GLU A 140 -5.29 11.31 -10.47
N ARG A 141 -4.65 12.27 -11.13
CA ARG A 141 -5.10 12.76 -12.43
C ARG A 141 -4.62 11.87 -13.57
N ILE A 142 -5.28 12.00 -14.70
CA ILE A 142 -4.89 11.41 -15.97
C ILE A 142 -4.64 12.56 -16.94
N ALA A 143 -3.55 12.48 -17.69
CA ALA A 143 -3.24 13.46 -18.71
C ALA A 143 -2.59 12.78 -19.92
N SER A 144 -2.94 13.27 -21.12
CA SER A 144 -2.33 12.83 -22.37
C SER A 144 -1.54 13.96 -22.99
N GLY A 145 -0.46 13.62 -23.66
CA GLY A 145 0.39 14.61 -24.31
C GLY A 145 1.56 13.98 -25.06
N VAL A 146 2.28 14.83 -25.78
CA VAL A 146 3.46 14.42 -26.53
C VAL A 146 4.67 14.37 -25.58
N VAL A 147 5.42 13.28 -25.63
CA VAL A 147 6.64 13.09 -24.84
C VAL A 147 7.71 14.09 -25.29
N ARG A 148 8.21 14.84 -24.31
CA ARG A 148 9.39 15.68 -24.41
C ARG A 148 10.41 15.27 -23.35
N MET A 149 11.39 14.50 -23.80
CA MET A 149 12.54 14.08 -23.04
C MET A 149 13.58 15.19 -22.99
N ILE A 150 13.89 15.63 -21.78
CA ILE A 150 14.89 16.64 -21.50
C ILE A 150 15.90 16.02 -20.54
N LYS A 151 17.19 16.02 -20.91
CA LYS A 151 18.25 15.41 -20.09
C LYS A 151 18.93 16.41 -19.14
N SER A 152 18.79 17.70 -19.40
CA SER A 152 19.41 18.76 -18.60
C SER A 152 18.62 20.07 -18.69
N PRO A 153 18.77 20.99 -17.72
CA PRO A 153 18.08 22.28 -17.72
C PRO A 153 18.27 23.12 -19.00
N ALA A 154 19.35 22.90 -19.74
CA ALA A 154 19.62 23.60 -21.00
C ALA A 154 18.54 23.36 -22.07
N GLY A 155 17.88 22.18 -22.05
CA GLY A 155 16.81 21.83 -22.99
C GLY A 155 15.42 22.35 -22.62
N LEU A 156 15.25 22.99 -21.46
CA LEU A 156 13.94 23.44 -20.96
C LEU A 156 13.27 24.48 -21.86
N LYS A 157 14.05 25.22 -22.65
CA LYS A 157 13.51 26.23 -23.59
C LYS A 157 12.73 25.62 -24.76
N GLU A 158 12.98 24.35 -25.08
CA GLU A 158 12.33 23.64 -26.18
C GLU A 158 10.99 23.00 -25.77
N PHE A 159 10.68 22.99 -24.47
CA PHE A 159 9.46 22.40 -23.93
C PHE A 159 8.23 23.23 -24.28
N GLN A 160 7.21 22.56 -24.79
CA GLN A 160 5.93 23.18 -25.13
C GLN A 160 4.87 22.90 -24.06
N GLU A 161 3.91 23.82 -23.94
CA GLU A 161 2.81 23.65 -22.99
C GLU A 161 1.93 22.45 -23.37
N GLY A 162 1.55 21.65 -22.38
CA GLY A 162 0.78 20.43 -22.57
C GLY A 162 1.62 19.19 -22.95
N GLU A 163 2.94 19.30 -23.07
CA GLU A 163 3.82 18.14 -23.27
C GLU A 163 3.98 17.30 -21.99
N ILE A 164 4.41 16.05 -22.17
CA ILE A 164 4.77 15.13 -21.08
C ILE A 164 6.28 15.24 -20.85
N LEU A 165 6.67 15.78 -19.69
CA LEU A 165 8.07 15.98 -19.32
C LEU A 165 8.69 14.64 -18.89
N VAL A 166 9.67 14.16 -19.64
CA VAL A 166 10.42 12.93 -19.31
C VAL A 166 11.87 13.28 -18.99
N THR A 167 12.37 12.89 -17.82
CA THR A 167 13.77 13.16 -17.40
C THR A 167 14.28 12.10 -16.42
N ASP A 168 15.59 12.09 -16.12
CA ASP A 168 16.15 11.21 -15.09
C ASP A 168 15.74 11.69 -13.68
N LYS A 169 15.83 12.99 -13.43
CA LYS A 169 15.45 13.67 -12.19
C LYS A 169 15.16 15.16 -12.45
N THR A 170 14.46 15.79 -11.52
CA THR A 170 14.23 17.25 -11.51
C THR A 170 14.93 17.91 -10.33
N ASP A 171 15.23 19.18 -10.47
CA ASP A 171 15.70 20.10 -9.43
C ASP A 171 14.95 21.45 -9.59
N PRO A 172 15.18 22.47 -8.72
CA PRO A 172 14.42 23.72 -8.75
C PRO A 172 14.43 24.46 -10.11
N ASP A 173 15.46 24.26 -10.95
CA ASP A 173 15.52 24.91 -12.27
C ASP A 173 14.41 24.41 -13.22
N TRP A 174 13.77 23.28 -12.90
CA TRP A 174 12.73 22.66 -13.72
C TRP A 174 11.32 23.18 -13.41
N GLU A 175 11.11 23.87 -12.28
CA GLU A 175 9.79 24.32 -11.83
C GLU A 175 9.00 25.11 -12.90
N PRO A 176 9.61 26.05 -13.67
CA PRO A 176 8.88 26.78 -14.71
C PRO A 176 8.34 25.87 -15.82
N THR A 177 9.05 24.79 -16.12
CA THR A 177 8.67 23.79 -17.13
C THR A 177 7.63 22.84 -16.57
N MET A 178 7.78 22.41 -15.32
CA MET A 178 6.81 21.55 -14.63
C MET A 178 5.41 22.19 -14.59
N LYS A 179 5.33 23.52 -14.45
CA LYS A 179 4.08 24.29 -14.53
C LYS A 179 3.37 24.21 -15.89
N LYS A 180 4.13 23.99 -16.97
CA LYS A 180 3.60 23.90 -18.33
C LYS A 180 3.29 22.45 -18.74
N ALA A 181 3.78 21.47 -18.00
CA ALA A 181 3.68 20.07 -18.36
C ALA A 181 2.26 19.54 -18.11
N ALA A 182 1.76 18.72 -19.04
CA ALA A 182 0.52 17.97 -18.83
C ALA A 182 0.73 16.83 -17.81
N ALA A 183 1.91 16.22 -17.82
CA ALA A 183 2.35 15.24 -16.83
C ALA A 183 3.88 15.18 -16.74
N ILE A 184 4.39 14.60 -15.66
CA ILE A 184 5.83 14.48 -15.39
C ILE A 184 6.20 13.02 -15.14
N VAL A 185 7.24 12.52 -15.81
CA VAL A 185 7.73 11.15 -15.66
C VAL A 185 9.23 11.16 -15.39
N THR A 186 9.67 10.55 -14.28
CA THR A 186 11.09 10.50 -13.91
C THR A 186 11.60 9.08 -13.63
N ASN A 187 12.82 8.79 -14.10
CA ASN A 187 13.48 7.51 -13.80
C ASN A 187 13.73 7.32 -12.31
N ARG A 188 14.15 8.39 -11.62
CA ARG A 188 14.56 8.34 -10.22
C ARG A 188 13.62 9.17 -9.36
N GLY A 189 13.40 8.70 -8.14
CA GLY A 189 12.65 9.43 -7.11
C GLY A 189 11.62 8.56 -6.40
N GLY A 190 11.41 8.84 -5.11
CA GLY A 190 10.27 8.34 -4.34
C GLY A 190 9.16 9.38 -4.20
N ARG A 191 8.14 9.08 -3.39
CA ARG A 191 7.00 9.97 -3.15
C ARG A 191 7.37 11.33 -2.52
N THR A 192 8.56 11.45 -1.95
CA THR A 192 9.09 12.68 -1.32
C THR A 192 10.17 13.37 -2.17
N CYS A 193 10.41 12.92 -3.41
CA CYS A 193 11.39 13.59 -4.27
C CYS A 193 10.88 14.95 -4.77
N HIS A 194 11.79 15.78 -5.28
CA HIS A 194 11.46 17.10 -5.83
C HIS A 194 10.31 17.04 -6.85
N ALA A 195 10.39 16.11 -7.82
CA ALA A 195 9.35 15.93 -8.83
C ALA A 195 7.99 15.66 -8.19
N ALA A 196 7.94 14.78 -7.18
CA ALA A 196 6.72 14.41 -6.51
C ALA A 196 6.10 15.54 -5.67
N ILE A 197 6.94 16.31 -4.96
CA ILE A 197 6.47 17.44 -4.13
C ILE A 197 5.87 18.53 -5.02
N VAL A 198 6.63 19.01 -6.00
CA VAL A 198 6.21 20.11 -6.88
C VAL A 198 5.01 19.70 -7.75
N SER A 199 4.95 18.45 -8.24
CA SER A 199 3.80 17.99 -9.04
C SER A 199 2.49 18.02 -8.24
N ARG A 200 2.52 17.70 -6.94
CA ARG A 200 1.32 17.82 -6.08
C ARG A 200 0.88 19.26 -5.88
N GLU A 201 1.83 20.20 -5.73
CA GLU A 201 1.54 21.64 -5.61
C GLU A 201 0.87 22.18 -6.87
N LEU A 202 1.35 21.74 -8.03
CA LEU A 202 0.85 22.18 -9.33
C LEU A 202 -0.42 21.43 -9.74
N GLY A 203 -0.77 20.33 -9.06
CA GLY A 203 -1.85 19.44 -9.47
C GLY A 203 -1.56 18.73 -10.80
N VAL A 204 -0.30 18.54 -11.15
CA VAL A 204 0.10 17.82 -12.38
C VAL A 204 0.30 16.35 -12.02
N PRO A 205 -0.27 15.38 -12.77
CA PRO A 205 0.00 13.97 -12.52
C PRO A 205 1.48 13.67 -12.77
N ALA A 206 2.10 12.92 -11.84
CA ALA A 206 3.48 12.52 -12.01
C ALA A 206 3.73 11.06 -11.67
N ILE A 207 4.62 10.43 -12.44
CA ILE A 207 5.10 9.07 -12.20
C ILE A 207 6.60 9.14 -11.95
N VAL A 208 7.03 8.77 -10.75
CA VAL A 208 8.45 8.85 -10.34
C VAL A 208 9.01 7.47 -10.06
N GLY A 209 10.34 7.32 -10.22
CA GLY A 209 10.99 6.04 -9.94
C GLY A 209 10.68 4.98 -10.99
N THR A 210 10.52 5.37 -12.25
CA THR A 210 10.23 4.44 -13.35
C THR A 210 11.43 3.62 -13.83
N GLU A 211 12.64 4.09 -13.50
CA GLU A 211 13.94 3.52 -13.85
C GLU A 211 14.29 3.56 -15.34
N THR A 212 13.33 3.30 -16.23
CA THR A 212 13.55 3.08 -17.67
C THR A 212 12.76 4.04 -18.57
N ALA A 213 12.17 5.11 -18.04
CA ALA A 213 11.35 6.03 -18.84
C ALA A 213 12.14 6.73 -19.93
N THR A 214 13.38 7.14 -19.65
CA THR A 214 14.25 7.78 -20.65
C THR A 214 14.72 6.83 -21.76
N ASP A 215 14.57 5.52 -21.57
CA ASP A 215 15.00 4.51 -22.55
C ASP A 215 13.80 3.95 -23.31
N SER A 216 12.64 3.87 -22.65
CA SER A 216 11.41 3.28 -23.18
C SER A 216 10.54 4.28 -23.95
N LEU A 217 10.55 5.56 -23.56
CA LEU A 217 9.75 6.61 -24.19
C LEU A 217 10.59 7.40 -25.21
N LYS A 218 9.96 7.82 -26.31
CA LYS A 218 10.62 8.55 -27.39
C LYS A 218 10.10 9.99 -27.51
N ASN A 219 10.98 10.93 -27.84
CA ASN A 219 10.57 12.30 -28.18
C ASN A 219 9.54 12.29 -29.31
N GLY A 220 8.47 13.06 -29.15
CA GLY A 220 7.38 13.14 -30.13
C GLY A 220 6.34 12.03 -30.01
N GLN A 221 6.52 11.06 -29.10
CA GLN A 221 5.56 9.99 -28.88
C GLN A 221 4.33 10.49 -28.11
N LEU A 222 3.13 10.22 -28.62
CA LEU A 222 1.89 10.51 -27.90
C LEU A 222 1.63 9.42 -26.86
N VAL A 223 1.42 9.82 -25.60
CA VAL A 223 1.21 8.92 -24.47
C VAL A 223 0.11 9.43 -23.54
N THR A 224 -0.40 8.53 -22.70
CA THR A 224 -1.33 8.86 -21.62
C THR A 224 -0.73 8.44 -20.29
N VAL A 225 -0.60 9.39 -19.36
CA VAL A 225 -0.06 9.20 -18.02
C VAL A 225 -1.23 9.08 -17.06
N SER A 226 -1.38 7.91 -16.43
CA SER A 226 -2.43 7.59 -15.48
C SER A 226 -1.86 7.45 -14.07
N CYS A 227 -2.38 8.26 -13.15
CA CYS A 227 -2.15 8.12 -11.71
C CYS A 227 -3.43 7.74 -10.95
N ALA A 228 -4.48 7.34 -11.67
CA ALA A 228 -5.81 7.06 -11.10
C ALA A 228 -6.03 5.59 -10.67
N GLU A 229 -4.99 4.76 -10.77
CA GLU A 229 -5.05 3.31 -10.56
C GLU A 229 -4.30 2.86 -9.29
N GLY A 230 -4.16 3.77 -8.33
CA GLY A 230 -3.62 3.51 -6.99
C GLY A 230 -2.21 4.05 -6.79
N ASP A 231 -1.37 3.28 -6.10
CA ASP A 231 0.00 3.69 -5.76
C ASP A 231 0.98 3.53 -6.94
N THR A 232 0.58 2.78 -7.96
CA THR A 232 1.33 2.60 -9.21
C THR A 232 0.75 3.48 -10.30
N GLY A 233 1.62 4.28 -10.92
CA GLY A 233 1.28 5.06 -12.10
C GLY A 233 1.71 4.33 -13.36
N PHE A 234 0.92 4.48 -14.42
CA PHE A 234 1.17 3.85 -15.71
C PHE A 234 1.29 4.89 -16.84
N VAL A 235 2.26 4.70 -17.71
CA VAL A 235 2.36 5.40 -19.00
C VAL A 235 1.89 4.47 -20.09
N TYR A 236 0.77 4.80 -20.72
CA TYR A 236 0.14 4.06 -21.79
C TYR A 236 0.52 4.59 -23.16
N GLU A 237 0.59 3.70 -24.14
CA GLU A 237 0.78 4.04 -25.54
C GLU A 237 -0.46 4.76 -26.12
N GLY A 238 -0.23 5.90 -26.77
CA GLY A 238 -1.28 6.67 -27.42
C GLY A 238 -2.06 7.59 -26.49
N GLN A 239 -3.02 8.31 -27.07
CA GLN A 239 -4.00 9.11 -26.35
C GLN A 239 -5.21 8.23 -26.05
N LEU A 240 -5.47 8.00 -24.77
CA LEU A 240 -6.61 7.22 -24.30
C LEU A 240 -7.70 8.13 -23.78
N ASP A 241 -8.94 7.76 -24.06
CA ASP A 241 -10.09 8.45 -23.52
C ASP A 241 -10.22 8.17 -22.01
N PHE A 242 -10.43 9.24 -21.24
CA PHE A 242 -10.76 9.17 -19.82
C PHE A 242 -11.95 10.06 -19.49
N VAL A 243 -12.66 9.70 -18.42
CA VAL A 243 -13.70 10.54 -17.82
C VAL A 243 -13.09 11.31 -16.66
N HIS A 244 -13.49 12.57 -16.54
CA HIS A 244 -13.27 13.40 -15.37
C HIS A 244 -14.63 13.78 -14.79
N GLU A 245 -14.92 13.33 -13.57
CA GLU A 245 -16.15 13.67 -12.85
C GLU A 245 -15.80 14.48 -11.60
N SER A 246 -16.42 15.66 -11.48
CA SER A 246 -16.35 16.50 -10.29
C SER A 246 -17.69 16.45 -9.58
N VAL A 247 -17.71 15.89 -8.37
CA VAL A 247 -18.93 15.82 -7.55
C VAL A 247 -18.72 16.73 -6.34
N PRO A 248 -19.50 17.83 -6.20
CA PRO A 248 -19.47 18.65 -4.99
C PRO A 248 -19.86 17.79 -3.78
N LEU A 249 -19.00 17.75 -2.77
CA LEU A 249 -19.28 17.02 -1.52
C LEU A 249 -20.00 17.91 -0.49
N LYS A 250 -19.93 19.22 -0.69
CA LYS A 250 -20.58 20.20 0.16
C LYS A 250 -22.11 20.03 0.09
N ASP A 251 -22.74 20.02 1.26
CA ASP A 251 -24.19 19.96 1.45
C ASP A 251 -24.90 18.65 1.04
N MET A 252 -24.16 17.55 0.84
CA MET A 252 -24.78 16.24 0.62
C MET A 252 -25.51 15.74 1.89
N ALA A 253 -26.83 15.55 1.78
CA ALA A 253 -27.63 14.99 2.87
C ALA A 253 -27.22 13.52 3.14
N ARG A 254 -26.90 13.22 4.40
CA ARG A 254 -26.56 11.87 4.84
C ARG A 254 -27.85 11.05 5.02
N PRO A 255 -27.96 9.83 4.46
CA PRO A 255 -29.12 8.98 4.68
C PRO A 255 -29.17 8.46 6.13
N ARG A 256 -30.31 7.87 6.51
CA ARG A 256 -30.45 7.20 7.82
C ARG A 256 -29.55 5.95 7.94
N THR A 257 -29.37 5.25 6.83
CA THR A 257 -28.52 4.05 6.75
C THR A 257 -27.06 4.46 6.62
N LYS A 258 -26.17 3.78 7.35
CA LYS A 258 -24.72 3.97 7.19
C LYS A 258 -24.29 3.59 5.77
N ILE A 259 -23.53 4.45 5.11
CA ILE A 259 -22.90 4.17 3.81
C ILE A 259 -21.48 3.70 4.08
N MET A 260 -21.25 2.39 3.95
CA MET A 260 -19.93 1.78 4.14
C MET A 260 -19.29 1.40 2.80
N MET A 261 -17.97 1.36 2.76
CA MET A 261 -17.19 1.03 1.57
C MET A 261 -17.00 -0.49 1.40
N ASN A 262 -16.88 -0.94 0.16
CA ASN A 262 -16.36 -2.26 -0.20
C ASN A 262 -14.98 -2.08 -0.82
N LEU A 263 -13.95 -2.63 -0.18
CA LEU A 263 -12.55 -2.43 -0.55
C LEU A 263 -11.81 -3.77 -0.64
N ALA A 264 -10.78 -3.78 -1.46
CA ALA A 264 -9.88 -4.92 -1.59
C ALA A 264 -8.43 -4.46 -1.75
N ASN A 265 -8.21 -3.40 -2.54
CA ASN A 265 -6.88 -2.83 -2.74
C ASN A 265 -6.50 -1.86 -1.60
N PRO A 266 -5.47 -2.17 -0.80
CA PRO A 266 -4.94 -1.29 0.24
C PRO A 266 -4.42 0.05 -0.31
N ASP A 267 -3.85 0.07 -1.51
CA ASP A 267 -3.23 1.26 -2.10
C ASP A 267 -4.27 2.38 -2.38
N GLU A 268 -5.53 2.01 -2.52
CA GLU A 268 -6.64 2.95 -2.73
C GLU A 268 -7.23 3.48 -1.40
N ALA A 269 -6.87 2.89 -0.26
CA ALA A 269 -7.61 3.07 0.99
C ALA A 269 -7.59 4.52 1.48
N PHE A 270 -6.43 5.18 1.47
CA PHE A 270 -6.30 6.57 1.92
C PHE A 270 -7.05 7.56 1.03
N ARG A 271 -7.10 7.29 -0.27
CA ARG A 271 -7.85 8.11 -1.22
C ARG A 271 -9.35 7.95 -1.00
N LEU A 272 -9.82 6.70 -0.96
CA LEU A 272 -11.24 6.40 -0.81
C LEU A 272 -11.77 6.78 0.57
N SER A 273 -10.93 6.88 1.60
CA SER A 273 -11.36 7.33 2.93
C SER A 273 -11.70 8.82 2.98
N LEU A 274 -11.25 9.63 2.01
CA LEU A 274 -11.62 11.04 1.86
C LEU A 274 -13.08 11.22 1.40
N ILE A 275 -13.65 10.21 0.73
CA ILE A 275 -15.07 10.22 0.33
C ILE A 275 -15.92 10.09 1.60
N PRO A 276 -16.97 10.90 1.81
CA PRO A 276 -17.86 10.77 2.96
C PRO A 276 -18.41 9.34 3.13
N ASN A 277 -18.04 8.67 4.21
CA ASN A 277 -18.36 7.27 4.48
C ASN A 277 -18.49 6.97 5.98
N ASP A 278 -19.00 5.78 6.30
CA ASP A 278 -19.20 5.26 7.66
C ASP A 278 -18.26 4.12 8.04
N GLY A 279 -17.17 3.94 7.29
CA GLY A 279 -16.23 2.83 7.45
C GLY A 279 -16.23 1.90 6.25
N VAL A 280 -15.74 0.68 6.47
CA VAL A 280 -15.63 -0.37 5.44
C VAL A 280 -16.48 -1.54 5.89
N GLY A 281 -17.55 -1.82 5.15
CA GLY A 281 -18.48 -2.91 5.46
C GLY A 281 -18.00 -4.26 4.92
N LEU A 282 -17.06 -4.22 3.97
CA LEU A 282 -16.42 -5.40 3.41
C LEU A 282 -15.01 -5.03 2.91
N ALA A 283 -13.99 -5.43 3.68
CA ALA A 283 -12.60 -5.48 3.21
C ALA A 283 -12.29 -6.93 2.80
N ARG A 284 -11.76 -7.11 1.59
CA ARG A 284 -11.42 -8.41 1.00
C ARG A 284 -9.92 -8.60 0.96
N GLU A 285 -9.41 -9.61 1.65
CA GLU A 285 -7.97 -9.89 1.68
C GLU A 285 -7.45 -10.65 0.45
N GLU A 286 -8.33 -11.18 -0.42
CA GLU A 286 -7.90 -11.95 -1.59
C GLU A 286 -7.01 -11.14 -2.53
N PHE A 287 -7.24 -9.83 -2.64
CA PHE A 287 -6.38 -8.94 -3.42
C PHE A 287 -4.97 -8.88 -2.79
N ILE A 288 -4.89 -8.82 -1.46
CA ILE A 288 -3.62 -8.77 -0.74
C ILE A 288 -2.82 -10.06 -1.01
N VAL A 289 -3.49 -11.20 -0.88
CA VAL A 289 -2.89 -12.51 -1.11
C VAL A 289 -2.45 -12.67 -2.58
N THR A 290 -3.27 -12.30 -3.56
CA THR A 290 -2.95 -12.49 -4.98
C THR A 290 -1.89 -11.51 -5.51
N HIS A 291 -1.81 -10.27 -5.00
CA HIS A 291 -0.96 -9.24 -5.59
C HIS A 291 0.30 -8.94 -4.79
N PHE A 292 0.24 -9.00 -3.45
CA PHE A 292 1.40 -8.70 -2.61
C PHE A 292 2.09 -9.96 -2.09
N ILE A 293 1.34 -11.03 -1.81
CA ILE A 293 1.90 -12.28 -1.27
C ILE A 293 2.25 -13.28 -2.38
N LYS A 294 1.33 -13.50 -3.33
CA LYS A 294 1.45 -14.37 -4.52
C LYS A 294 1.70 -15.87 -4.29
N VAL A 295 2.13 -16.26 -3.10
CA VAL A 295 2.51 -17.63 -2.73
C VAL A 295 1.43 -18.27 -1.86
N HIS A 296 1.18 -19.56 -2.06
CA HIS A 296 0.25 -20.33 -1.25
C HIS A 296 0.73 -20.44 0.22
N PRO A 297 -0.12 -20.22 1.25
CA PRO A 297 0.30 -20.23 2.66
C PRO A 297 1.00 -21.52 3.10
N LEU A 298 0.47 -22.68 2.68
CA LEU A 298 1.07 -23.97 3.01
C LEU A 298 2.42 -24.20 2.31
N ALA A 299 2.67 -23.58 1.16
CA ALA A 299 3.97 -23.66 0.51
C ALA A 299 5.04 -22.91 1.32
N LEU A 300 4.67 -21.77 1.93
CA LEU A 300 5.57 -21.02 2.82
C LEU A 300 5.84 -21.79 4.13
N LEU A 301 4.83 -22.46 4.69
CA LEU A 301 4.97 -23.30 5.89
C LEU A 301 5.85 -24.54 5.64
N GLU A 302 5.73 -25.14 4.46
CA GLU A 302 6.46 -26.33 4.08
C GLU A 302 7.66 -26.05 3.18
N TYR A 303 8.20 -24.82 3.23
CA TYR A 303 9.25 -24.33 2.33
C TYR A 303 10.40 -25.32 2.13
N GLU A 304 10.91 -25.90 3.22
CA GLU A 304 12.02 -26.86 3.21
C GLU A 304 11.70 -28.20 2.50
N LYS A 305 10.43 -28.52 2.31
CA LYS A 305 9.96 -29.74 1.63
C LYS A 305 9.70 -29.54 0.13
N LEU A 306 9.87 -28.31 -0.37
CA LEU A 306 9.61 -27.96 -1.76
C LEU A 306 10.83 -28.27 -2.64
N ASP A 307 10.58 -28.49 -3.93
CA ASP A 307 11.66 -28.66 -4.90
C ASP A 307 12.47 -27.37 -5.10
N GLU A 308 13.67 -27.51 -5.67
CA GLU A 308 14.60 -26.40 -5.85
C GLU A 308 14.04 -25.29 -6.76
N SER A 309 13.26 -25.66 -7.77
CA SER A 309 12.66 -24.69 -8.69
C SER A 309 11.64 -23.80 -7.98
N LEU A 310 10.74 -24.40 -7.21
CA LEU A 310 9.71 -23.69 -6.47
C LEU A 310 10.31 -22.86 -5.33
N ARG A 311 11.34 -23.36 -4.65
CA ARG A 311 12.07 -22.58 -3.65
C ARG A 311 12.71 -21.33 -4.24
N ALA A 312 13.35 -21.44 -5.41
CA ALA A 312 13.93 -20.29 -6.10
C ALA A 312 12.88 -19.23 -6.48
N GLU A 313 11.69 -19.66 -6.91
CA GLU A 313 10.58 -18.73 -7.22
C GLU A 313 10.06 -18.03 -5.95
N ILE A 314 9.91 -18.76 -4.84
CA ILE A 314 9.50 -18.20 -3.55
C ILE A 314 10.56 -17.23 -3.01
N ASP A 315 11.85 -17.56 -3.13
CA ASP A 315 12.95 -16.68 -2.71
C ASP A 315 12.94 -15.35 -3.48
N ALA A 316 12.65 -15.39 -4.78
CA ALA A 316 12.53 -14.19 -5.60
C ALA A 316 11.34 -13.29 -5.19
N ILE A 317 10.26 -13.87 -4.67
CA ILE A 317 9.08 -13.13 -4.18
C ILE A 317 9.30 -12.59 -2.76
N THR A 318 10.03 -13.34 -1.94
CA THR A 318 10.23 -13.09 -0.50
C THR A 318 11.57 -12.41 -0.19
N ILE A 319 12.11 -11.66 -1.14
CA ILE A 319 13.37 -10.90 -0.96
C ILE A 319 13.25 -10.01 0.28
N GLY A 320 14.28 -10.06 1.13
CA GLY A 320 14.32 -9.35 2.41
C GLY A 320 13.72 -10.13 3.58
N TYR A 321 13.21 -11.36 3.36
CA TYR A 321 12.66 -12.22 4.40
C TYR A 321 13.41 -13.56 4.48
N GLU A 322 14.05 -13.79 5.63
CA GLU A 322 14.60 -15.10 5.99
C GLU A 322 13.48 -16.07 6.37
N ASP A 323 12.53 -15.62 7.21
CA ASP A 323 11.34 -16.39 7.58
C ASP A 323 10.21 -16.16 6.57
N LYS A 324 9.92 -17.20 5.78
CA LYS A 324 8.88 -17.21 4.73
C LYS A 324 7.46 -17.14 5.29
N VAL A 325 7.24 -17.64 6.50
CA VAL A 325 5.96 -17.55 7.20
C VAL A 325 5.73 -16.11 7.69
N GLU A 326 6.78 -15.49 8.22
CA GLU A 326 6.72 -14.09 8.65
C GLU A 326 6.45 -13.14 7.49
N PHE A 327 6.96 -13.43 6.28
CA PHE A 327 6.58 -12.70 5.06
C PHE A 327 5.05 -12.68 4.86
N PHE A 328 4.39 -13.83 4.94
CA PHE A 328 2.92 -13.90 4.78
C PHE A 328 2.21 -13.05 5.83
N VAL A 329 2.54 -13.28 7.11
CA VAL A 329 1.89 -12.62 8.24
C VAL A 329 2.09 -11.11 8.17
N GLU A 330 3.30 -10.65 7.86
CA GLU A 330 3.60 -9.23 7.78
C GLU A 330 2.94 -8.56 6.57
N ARG A 331 3.02 -9.15 5.37
CA ARG A 331 2.39 -8.57 4.16
C ARG A 331 0.87 -8.50 4.30
N LEU A 332 0.25 -9.54 4.86
CA LEU A 332 -1.19 -9.53 5.13
C LEU A 332 -1.55 -8.47 6.18
N ALA A 333 -0.80 -8.41 7.29
CA ALA A 333 -1.02 -7.43 8.34
C ALA A 333 -0.86 -5.99 7.83
N GLU A 334 0.16 -5.69 7.02
CA GLU A 334 0.36 -4.37 6.42
C GLU A 334 -0.81 -3.99 5.51
N GLY A 335 -1.22 -4.88 4.59
CA GLY A 335 -2.34 -4.60 3.69
C GLY A 335 -3.65 -4.34 4.44
N VAL A 336 -3.96 -5.15 5.45
CA VAL A 336 -5.15 -4.94 6.30
C VAL A 336 -5.02 -3.69 7.15
N ALA A 337 -3.83 -3.42 7.70
CA ALA A 337 -3.57 -2.25 8.54
C ALA A 337 -3.69 -0.94 7.77
N MET A 338 -3.27 -0.88 6.50
CA MET A 338 -3.46 0.30 5.67
C MET A 338 -4.95 0.64 5.51
N ILE A 339 -5.80 -0.37 5.26
CA ILE A 339 -7.25 -0.18 5.17
C ILE A 339 -7.80 0.27 6.53
N ALA A 340 -7.46 -0.43 7.62
CA ALA A 340 -7.93 -0.09 8.96
C ALA A 340 -7.50 1.32 9.41
N ALA A 341 -6.26 1.73 9.11
CA ALA A 341 -5.71 3.05 9.43
C ALA A 341 -6.36 4.16 8.60
N ALA A 342 -6.62 3.94 7.31
CA ALA A 342 -7.23 4.94 6.43
C ALA A 342 -8.64 5.36 6.88
N PHE A 343 -9.39 4.43 7.48
CA PHE A 343 -10.77 4.67 7.93
C PHE A 343 -10.89 4.91 9.44
N TYR A 344 -9.78 4.90 10.17
CA TYR A 344 -9.79 5.05 11.63
C TYR A 344 -10.46 6.36 12.09
N PRO A 345 -11.31 6.35 13.13
CA PRO A 345 -11.68 5.21 14.00
C PRO A 345 -12.94 4.45 13.55
N ARG A 346 -13.42 4.64 12.32
CA ARG A 346 -14.61 3.94 11.81
C ARG A 346 -14.33 2.46 11.62
N ASP A 347 -15.36 1.64 11.77
CA ASP A 347 -15.24 0.19 11.66
C ASP A 347 -14.76 -0.24 10.27
N VAL A 348 -13.88 -1.24 10.25
CA VAL A 348 -13.42 -1.93 9.05
C VAL A 348 -13.67 -3.42 9.23
N ILE A 349 -14.61 -3.98 8.47
CA ILE A 349 -14.98 -5.38 8.56
C ILE A 349 -14.18 -6.17 7.52
N LEU A 350 -13.14 -6.88 7.98
CA LEU A 350 -12.34 -7.77 7.15
C LEU A 350 -13.05 -9.11 6.97
N ARG A 351 -13.37 -9.46 5.73
CA ARG A 351 -13.77 -10.82 5.40
C ARG A 351 -12.52 -11.69 5.29
N LEU A 352 -12.50 -12.77 6.07
CA LEU A 352 -11.46 -13.81 5.96
C LEU A 352 -11.44 -14.40 4.55
N SER A 353 -10.34 -15.04 4.19
CA SER A 353 -10.13 -15.57 2.84
C SER A 353 -11.31 -16.46 2.40
N ASP A 354 -11.98 -16.06 1.32
CA ASP A 354 -13.04 -16.83 0.68
C ASP A 354 -12.60 -17.40 -0.68
N PHE A 355 -11.30 -17.62 -0.88
CA PHE A 355 -10.78 -18.28 -2.07
C PHE A 355 -11.36 -19.69 -2.23
N LYS A 356 -11.62 -20.03 -3.48
CA LYS A 356 -11.89 -21.39 -3.93
C LYS A 356 -10.59 -22.16 -4.14
N THR A 357 -10.69 -23.48 -4.18
CA THR A 357 -9.56 -24.38 -4.46
C THR A 357 -8.81 -24.02 -5.74
N ASN A 358 -9.53 -23.72 -6.83
CA ASN A 358 -8.93 -23.33 -8.10
C ASN A 358 -8.24 -21.95 -8.07
N GLU A 359 -8.64 -21.05 -7.18
CA GLU A 359 -7.99 -19.74 -7.02
C GLU A 359 -6.71 -19.88 -6.19
N TYR A 360 -6.75 -20.67 -5.11
CA TYR A 360 -5.57 -21.04 -4.34
C TYR A 360 -4.55 -21.81 -5.18
N ALA A 361 -5.01 -22.70 -6.07
CA ALA A 361 -4.14 -23.47 -6.97
C ALA A 361 -3.30 -22.60 -7.90
N ASN A 362 -3.80 -21.40 -8.25
CA ASN A 362 -3.11 -20.45 -9.12
C ASN A 362 -2.01 -19.64 -8.40
N LEU A 363 -1.93 -19.71 -7.06
CA LEU A 363 -0.81 -19.13 -6.34
C LEU A 363 0.44 -19.98 -6.53
N VAL A 364 1.61 -19.37 -6.39
CA VAL A 364 2.90 -20.08 -6.46
C VAL A 364 2.91 -21.19 -5.41
N GLY A 365 3.13 -22.43 -5.86
CA GLY A 365 3.12 -23.63 -5.02
C GLY A 365 1.73 -24.17 -4.64
N GLY A 366 0.64 -23.58 -5.16
CA GLY A 366 -0.74 -23.92 -4.79
C GLY A 366 -1.24 -25.27 -5.31
N GLU A 367 -0.88 -25.66 -6.54
CA GLU A 367 -1.39 -26.89 -7.18
C GLU A 367 -1.16 -28.17 -6.34
N LYS A 368 -0.10 -28.20 -5.53
CA LYS A 368 0.24 -29.33 -4.66
C LYS A 368 -0.77 -29.55 -3.53
N TYR A 369 -1.39 -28.47 -3.05
CA TYR A 369 -2.25 -28.46 -1.86
C TYR A 369 -3.74 -28.49 -2.22
N GLU A 370 -4.07 -28.14 -3.45
CA GLU A 370 -5.44 -27.87 -3.86
C GLU A 370 -6.04 -28.98 -4.72
N PRO A 371 -7.07 -29.70 -4.23
CA PRO A 371 -7.72 -30.73 -5.02
C PRO A 371 -8.50 -30.11 -6.18
N ARG A 372 -8.62 -30.87 -7.27
CA ARG A 372 -9.53 -30.50 -8.36
C ARG A 372 -10.96 -30.80 -7.96
N GLU A 373 -11.81 -29.78 -8.02
CA GLU A 373 -13.23 -29.88 -7.75
C GLU A 373 -14.02 -29.61 -9.03
N GLU A 374 -15.05 -30.41 -9.29
CA GLU A 374 -15.98 -30.17 -10.41
C GLU A 374 -16.73 -28.84 -10.26
N ASN A 375 -17.05 -28.45 -9.02
CA ASN A 375 -17.78 -27.22 -8.72
C ASN A 375 -17.14 -26.44 -7.55
N PRO A 376 -16.08 -25.65 -7.80
CA PRO A 376 -15.36 -24.91 -6.74
C PRO A 376 -16.25 -23.90 -5.99
N MET A 377 -17.34 -23.41 -6.62
CA MET A 377 -18.27 -22.46 -5.99
C MET A 377 -18.92 -22.99 -4.71
N ILE A 378 -19.17 -24.30 -4.64
CA ILE A 378 -19.78 -24.99 -3.48
C ILE A 378 -18.80 -25.97 -2.81
N GLY A 379 -17.53 -25.87 -3.17
CA GLY A 379 -16.46 -26.77 -2.75
C GLY A 379 -15.77 -26.35 -1.45
N PHE A 380 -14.48 -26.67 -1.34
CA PHE A 380 -13.65 -26.48 -0.15
C PHE A 380 -13.17 -25.03 0.02
N ARG A 381 -14.06 -24.18 0.56
CA ARG A 381 -13.86 -22.74 0.80
C ARG A 381 -14.55 -22.23 2.07
N GLY A 382 -14.21 -21.02 2.48
CA GLY A 382 -14.78 -20.31 3.63
C GLY A 382 -14.69 -21.10 4.93
N ALA A 383 -15.71 -21.01 5.79
CA ALA A 383 -15.70 -21.58 7.15
C ALA A 383 -15.18 -23.03 7.22
N SER A 384 -15.62 -23.90 6.31
CA SER A 384 -15.21 -25.32 6.31
C SER A 384 -13.71 -25.54 6.10
N ARG A 385 -13.01 -24.59 5.49
CA ARG A 385 -11.58 -24.68 5.24
C ARG A 385 -10.76 -24.33 6.49
N TYR A 386 -11.24 -23.39 7.30
CA TYR A 386 -10.46 -22.83 8.42
C TYR A 386 -10.17 -23.83 9.55
N TYR A 387 -11.12 -24.71 9.85
CA TYR A 387 -10.95 -25.71 10.90
C TYR A 387 -10.51 -27.10 10.38
N ASP A 388 -10.43 -27.31 9.07
CA ASP A 388 -10.07 -28.61 8.47
C ASP A 388 -8.56 -28.86 8.59
N ASP A 389 -8.15 -30.08 8.95
CA ASP A 389 -6.75 -30.44 9.17
C ASP A 389 -5.87 -30.20 7.93
N ARG A 390 -6.45 -30.15 6.72
CA ARG A 390 -5.71 -29.87 5.49
C ARG A 390 -5.26 -28.42 5.35
N TYR A 391 -5.88 -27.46 6.03
CA TYR A 391 -5.59 -26.02 5.86
C TYR A 391 -5.52 -25.23 7.18
N ARG A 392 -5.84 -25.82 8.34
CA ARG A 392 -5.85 -25.14 9.64
C ARG A 392 -4.56 -24.32 9.92
N ASP A 393 -3.40 -24.83 9.53
CA ASP A 393 -2.12 -24.13 9.69
C ASP A 393 -2.01 -22.88 8.80
N GLY A 394 -2.60 -22.89 7.60
CA GLY A 394 -2.73 -21.71 6.75
C GLY A 394 -3.63 -20.64 7.38
N PHE A 395 -4.77 -21.05 7.93
CA PHE A 395 -5.69 -20.15 8.64
C PHE A 395 -5.06 -19.54 9.91
N ALA A 396 -4.17 -20.27 10.59
CA ALA A 396 -3.39 -19.73 11.70
C ALA A 396 -2.56 -18.49 11.30
N LEU A 397 -2.08 -18.42 10.05
CA LEU A 397 -1.32 -17.27 9.56
C LEU A 397 -2.21 -16.02 9.38
N GLU A 398 -3.42 -16.20 8.84
CA GLU A 398 -4.43 -15.14 8.76
C GLU A 398 -4.76 -14.61 10.16
N CYS A 399 -4.98 -15.50 11.13
CA CYS A 399 -5.24 -15.13 12.52
C CYS A 399 -4.07 -14.35 13.15
N ARG A 400 -2.83 -14.79 12.94
CA ARG A 400 -1.62 -14.07 13.40
C ARG A 400 -1.54 -12.66 12.81
N ALA A 401 -1.88 -12.48 11.53
CA ALA A 401 -1.88 -11.18 10.89
C ALA A 401 -2.93 -10.26 11.52
N ILE A 402 -4.17 -10.73 11.70
CA ILE A 402 -5.26 -9.97 12.35
C ILE A 402 -4.88 -9.59 13.78
N GLN A 403 -4.33 -10.53 14.55
CA GLN A 403 -3.86 -10.27 15.91
C GLN A 403 -2.79 -9.17 15.92
N ARG A 404 -1.83 -9.20 14.98
CA ARG A 404 -0.80 -8.16 14.85
C ARG A 404 -1.41 -6.79 14.56
N VAL A 405 -2.37 -6.70 13.64
CA VAL A 405 -3.06 -5.43 13.33
C VAL A 405 -3.77 -4.87 14.56
N ARG A 406 -4.52 -5.69 15.29
CA ARG A 406 -5.30 -5.24 16.45
C ARG A 406 -4.45 -4.93 17.67
N GLU A 407 -3.55 -5.83 18.03
CA GLU A 407 -2.87 -5.82 19.32
C GLU A 407 -1.48 -5.19 19.26
N THR A 408 -0.75 -5.37 18.16
CA THR A 408 0.59 -4.78 17.99
C THR A 408 0.49 -3.38 17.38
N MET A 409 -0.35 -3.17 16.38
CA MET A 409 -0.52 -1.86 15.73
C MET A 409 -1.62 -1.00 16.38
N GLY A 410 -2.46 -1.58 17.24
CA GLY A 410 -3.51 -0.87 17.97
C GLY A 410 -4.76 -0.54 17.14
N LEU A 411 -4.90 -1.10 15.93
CA LEU A 411 -6.00 -0.81 15.00
C LEU A 411 -7.26 -1.60 15.37
N ARG A 412 -7.86 -1.22 16.51
CA ARG A 412 -8.99 -1.93 17.12
C ARG A 412 -10.34 -1.72 16.42
N ASN A 413 -10.39 -0.86 15.42
CA ASN A 413 -11.54 -0.72 14.51
C ASN A 413 -11.66 -1.87 13.50
N LEU A 414 -10.66 -2.76 13.41
CA LEU A 414 -10.70 -3.95 12.55
C LEU A 414 -11.62 -5.06 13.10
N LYS A 415 -12.77 -5.29 12.49
CA LYS A 415 -13.65 -6.43 12.80
C LYS A 415 -13.42 -7.56 11.79
N VAL A 416 -13.93 -8.76 12.08
CA VAL A 416 -13.75 -9.93 11.22
C VAL A 416 -15.11 -10.46 10.75
N MET A 417 -15.18 -10.96 9.52
CA MET A 417 -16.35 -11.62 8.96
C MET A 417 -15.97 -12.99 8.40
N ILE A 418 -16.70 -14.03 8.81
CA ILE A 418 -16.54 -15.41 8.37
C ILE A 418 -17.42 -15.61 7.12
N PRO A 419 -16.83 -15.87 5.94
CA PRO A 419 -17.56 -16.21 4.73
C PRO A 419 -17.98 -17.68 4.69
N PHE A 420 -18.98 -17.95 3.87
CA PHE A 420 -19.42 -19.28 3.44
C PHE A 420 -19.65 -20.28 4.59
N CYS A 421 -20.23 -19.79 5.69
CA CYS A 421 -20.54 -20.58 6.87
C CYS A 421 -21.86 -21.33 6.68
N ARG A 422 -21.79 -22.65 6.43
CA ARG A 422 -22.95 -23.46 6.01
C ARG A 422 -23.85 -23.84 7.17
N THR A 423 -23.26 -24.06 8.34
CA THR A 423 -23.99 -24.50 9.54
C THR A 423 -23.53 -23.74 10.77
N VAL A 424 -24.40 -23.66 11.77
CA VAL A 424 -24.10 -23.06 13.08
C VAL A 424 -22.89 -23.73 13.74
N GLU A 425 -22.73 -25.04 13.53
CA GLU A 425 -21.58 -25.80 14.03
C GLU A 425 -20.27 -25.44 13.34
N GLU A 426 -20.28 -25.13 12.04
CA GLU A 426 -19.09 -24.58 11.36
C GLU A 426 -18.69 -23.25 12.00
N GLY A 427 -19.65 -22.36 12.26
CA GLY A 427 -19.40 -21.08 12.92
C GLY A 427 -18.71 -21.24 14.27
N ARG A 428 -19.21 -22.15 15.13
CA ARG A 428 -18.60 -22.45 16.43
C ARG A 428 -17.18 -22.99 16.30
N LYS A 429 -16.93 -23.89 15.34
CA LYS A 429 -15.59 -24.44 15.09
C LYS A 429 -14.60 -23.36 14.65
N VAL A 430 -15.02 -22.44 13.79
CA VAL A 430 -14.17 -21.32 13.36
C VAL A 430 -13.85 -20.40 14.54
N ILE A 431 -14.83 -20.03 15.36
CA ILE A 431 -14.59 -19.20 16.57
C ILE A 431 -13.62 -19.91 17.52
N GLN A 432 -13.82 -21.20 17.80
CA GLN A 432 -12.89 -21.97 18.63
C GLN A 432 -11.48 -22.03 18.04
N GLU A 433 -11.36 -22.14 16.72
CA GLU A 433 -10.05 -22.11 16.06
C GLU A 433 -9.38 -20.72 16.18
N MET A 434 -10.13 -19.64 15.97
CA MET A 434 -9.65 -18.27 16.19
C MET A 434 -9.20 -18.03 17.64
N GLU A 435 -9.92 -18.57 18.62
CA GLU A 435 -9.55 -18.46 20.04
C GLU A 435 -8.19 -19.12 20.34
N LYS A 436 -7.85 -20.25 19.70
CA LYS A 436 -6.51 -20.88 19.84
C LYS A 436 -5.39 -19.96 19.37
N HIS A 437 -5.68 -19.05 18.45
CA HIS A 437 -4.76 -18.04 17.93
C HIS A 437 -4.93 -16.67 18.61
N ASN A 438 -5.52 -16.64 19.82
CA ASN A 438 -5.73 -15.46 20.66
C ASN A 438 -6.68 -14.40 20.04
N LEU A 439 -7.60 -14.81 19.18
CA LEU A 439 -8.66 -13.96 18.65
C LEU A 439 -10.00 -14.38 19.23
N LYS A 440 -10.28 -13.89 20.43
CA LYS A 440 -11.52 -14.16 21.15
C LYS A 440 -12.54 -13.05 20.96
N GLN A 441 -13.78 -13.40 20.64
CA GLN A 441 -14.87 -12.43 20.50
C GLN A 441 -15.09 -11.67 21.82
N GLY A 442 -15.26 -10.35 21.73
CA GLY A 442 -15.38 -9.44 22.86
C GLY A 442 -14.03 -8.96 23.42
N ASP A 443 -12.96 -9.75 23.33
CA ASP A 443 -11.65 -9.35 23.83
C ASP A 443 -11.13 -8.15 23.02
N ASN A 444 -10.72 -7.09 23.73
CA ASN A 444 -10.35 -5.80 23.16
C ASN A 444 -11.35 -5.26 22.12
N GLY A 445 -12.64 -5.59 22.25
CA GLY A 445 -13.70 -5.14 21.34
C GLY A 445 -13.65 -5.80 19.96
N LEU A 446 -13.08 -7.01 19.83
CA LEU A 446 -13.19 -7.81 18.63
C LEU A 446 -14.64 -8.26 18.42
N GLU A 447 -15.20 -7.91 17.27
CA GLU A 447 -16.48 -8.45 16.82
C GLU A 447 -16.24 -9.36 15.63
N ILE A 448 -16.96 -10.48 15.62
CA ILE A 448 -16.90 -11.50 14.58
C ILE A 448 -18.30 -11.59 13.98
N TYR A 449 -18.38 -11.40 12.68
CA TYR A 449 -19.60 -11.44 11.90
C TYR A 449 -19.64 -12.72 11.07
N VAL A 450 -20.83 -13.17 10.70
CA VAL A 450 -21.02 -14.18 9.66
C VAL A 450 -21.59 -13.51 8.42
N MET A 451 -21.06 -13.86 7.25
CA MET A 451 -21.64 -13.41 5.99
C MET A 451 -22.92 -14.21 5.71
N CYS A 452 -24.07 -13.53 5.68
CA CYS A 452 -25.35 -14.18 5.36
C CYS A 452 -25.48 -14.33 3.84
N GLU A 453 -25.00 -15.44 3.30
CA GLU A 453 -24.92 -15.69 1.85
C GLU A 453 -25.42 -17.07 1.41
N ILE A 454 -25.78 -17.93 2.36
CA ILE A 454 -26.30 -19.29 2.13
C ILE A 454 -27.74 -19.36 2.65
N PRO A 455 -28.66 -20.11 1.98
CA PRO A 455 -30.06 -20.21 2.45
C PRO A 455 -30.20 -20.64 3.91
N SER A 456 -29.31 -21.49 4.42
CA SER A 456 -29.29 -21.89 5.83
C SER A 456 -29.05 -20.71 6.79
N ASN A 457 -28.27 -19.69 6.39
CA ASN A 457 -28.05 -18.50 7.22
C ASN A 457 -29.33 -17.69 7.42
N VAL A 458 -30.21 -17.68 6.41
CA VAL A 458 -31.51 -16.99 6.49
C VAL A 458 -32.52 -17.82 7.28
N ILE A 459 -32.57 -19.13 7.03
CA ILE A 459 -33.51 -20.04 7.70
C ILE A 459 -33.20 -20.16 9.20
N LEU A 460 -31.92 -20.19 9.58
CA LEU A 460 -31.43 -20.37 10.95
C LEU A 460 -30.80 -19.07 11.50
N ALA A 461 -31.33 -17.91 11.11
CA ALA A 461 -30.71 -16.62 11.41
C ALA A 461 -30.57 -16.37 12.92
N GLU A 462 -31.55 -16.81 13.72
CA GLU A 462 -31.50 -16.67 15.18
C GLU A 462 -30.39 -17.52 15.80
N GLU A 463 -30.22 -18.76 15.32
CA GLU A 463 -29.18 -19.66 15.81
C GLU A 463 -27.79 -19.24 15.37
N PHE A 464 -27.63 -18.70 14.16
CA PHE A 464 -26.37 -18.09 13.73
C PHE A 464 -26.04 -16.84 14.54
N ALA A 465 -27.02 -16.03 14.93
CA ALA A 465 -26.79 -14.81 15.72
C ALA A 465 -26.39 -15.09 17.19
N GLN A 466 -26.62 -16.31 17.69
CA GLN A 466 -26.19 -16.75 19.03
C GLN A 466 -24.72 -17.20 19.08
N VAL A 467 -24.15 -17.51 17.92
CA VAL A 467 -22.74 -17.91 17.74
C VAL A 467 -21.93 -16.66 17.47
#